data_AF-A0A0J6GXQ3-F1
#
_entry.id   AF-A0A0J6GXQ3-F1
#
_cell.length_a   1.000
_cell.length_b   1.000
_cell.length_c   1.000
_cell.angle_alpha   90.00
_cell.angle_beta   90.00
_cell.angle_gamma   90.00
#
_symmetry.space_group_name_H-M   'P 1'
#
loop_
_entity.id
_entity.type
_entity.pdbx_description
1 polymer ?
#
loop_
_entity_poly.entity_id
_entity_poly.type
_entity_poly.pdbx_seq_one_letter_code
_entity_poly.pdbx_strand_id
1 'polypeptide(L)'
;MERFIENAMYASRWILAPIYFGLSLGLLALALKFFQEVFHVIPNVFALTESDLILVILSLIDMALVGGLLVMVMISGYENFVSQLDIDEHKEKLSWLGTMDSTSLKMKVAASIVAISSIHLLRVFMDARNIETEYLMWYVIIHMTFVVSAFAMGYLDKLTKH
;
A
#
# COMPACT_ATOMS: atom_id res chain seq x y z
N MET A 1 5.92 41.69 -9.25
CA MET A 1 4.80 40.71 -9.21
C MET A 1 5.30 39.28 -9.26
N GLU A 2 6.24 38.94 -10.16
CA GLU A 2 6.82 37.58 -10.27
C GLU A 2 7.36 37.01 -8.94
N ARG A 3 8.20 37.75 -8.20
CA ARG A 3 8.71 37.32 -6.87
C ARG A 3 7.63 37.00 -5.83
N PHE A 4 6.48 37.67 -5.88
CA PHE A 4 5.38 37.37 -4.95
C PHE A 4 4.69 36.06 -5.32
N ILE A 5 4.49 35.81 -6.62
CA ILE A 5 3.92 34.57 -7.14
C ILE A 5 4.86 33.40 -6.88
N GLU A 6 6.16 33.55 -7.12
CA GLU A 6 7.18 32.53 -6.83
C GLU A 6 7.23 32.16 -5.35
N ASN A 7 7.25 33.16 -4.46
CA ASN A 7 7.24 32.93 -3.02
C ASN A 7 5.94 32.28 -2.54
N ALA A 8 4.79 32.68 -3.10
CA ALA A 8 3.50 32.08 -2.79
C ALA A 8 3.43 30.61 -3.26
N MET A 9 3.91 30.32 -4.48
CA MET A 9 4.00 28.95 -5.00
C MET A 9 4.95 28.10 -4.16
N TYR A 10 6.11 28.61 -3.77
CA TYR A 10 7.04 27.88 -2.91
C TYR A 10 6.48 27.63 -1.50
N ALA A 11 5.79 28.62 -0.92
CA ALA A 11 5.15 28.47 0.39
C ALA A 11 4.01 27.43 0.38
N SER A 12 3.34 27.25 -0.75
CA SER A 12 2.24 26.27 -0.89
C SER A 12 2.63 24.84 -0.55
N ARG A 13 3.93 24.49 -0.62
CA ARG A 13 4.45 23.19 -0.21
C ARG A 13 4.09 22.81 1.24
N TRP A 14 3.95 23.80 2.12
CA TRP A 14 3.60 23.59 3.53
C TRP A 14 2.17 23.06 3.71
N ILE A 15 1.30 23.17 2.70
CA ILE A 15 -0.03 22.55 2.70
C ILE A 15 0.09 21.01 2.76
N LEU A 16 1.20 20.43 2.27
CA LEU A 16 1.43 18.99 2.33
C LEU A 16 1.75 18.49 3.74
N ALA A 17 2.33 19.31 4.62
CA ALA A 17 2.66 18.91 5.99
C ALA A 17 1.43 18.39 6.78
N PRO A 18 0.29 19.11 6.86
CA PRO A 18 -0.91 18.60 7.52
C PRO A 18 -1.54 17.40 6.79
N ILE A 19 -1.37 17.27 5.48
CA ILE A 19 -1.82 16.08 4.73
C ILE A 19 -1.03 14.85 5.20
N TYR A 20 0.30 14.94 5.29
CA TYR A 20 1.14 13.84 5.80
C TYR A 20 0.84 13.52 7.26
N PHE A 21 0.50 14.53 8.09
CA PHE A 21 0.01 14.29 9.44
C PHE A 21 -1.33 13.53 9.45
N GLY A 22 -2.26 13.88 8.54
CA GLY A 22 -3.51 13.14 8.34
C GLY A 22 -3.27 11.68 7.95
N LEU A 23 -2.26 11.39 7.13
CA LEU A 23 -1.87 10.03 6.80
C LEU A 23 -1.35 9.25 8.02
N SER A 24 -0.66 9.90 8.97
CA SER A 24 -0.30 9.27 10.26
C SER A 24 -1.53 8.84 11.06
N LEU A 25 -2.60 9.65 11.06
CA LEU A 25 -3.86 9.27 11.69
C LEU A 25 -4.53 8.09 10.95
N GLY A 26 -4.44 8.05 9.62
CA GLY A 26 -4.88 6.91 8.83
C GLY A 26 -4.13 5.63 9.18
N LEU A 27 -2.81 5.72 9.37
CA LEU A 27 -1.98 4.59 9.82
C LEU A 27 -2.40 4.10 11.23
N LEU A 28 -2.71 5.01 12.15
CA LEU A 28 -3.25 4.66 13.46
C LEU A 28 -4.61 3.97 13.34
N ALA A 29 -5.51 4.47 12.50
CA ALA A 29 -6.81 3.84 12.25
C ALA A 29 -6.64 2.42 11.69
N LEU A 30 -5.70 2.23 10.77
CA LEU A 30 -5.37 0.91 10.21
C LEU A 30 -4.81 -0.03 11.28
N ALA A 31 -3.92 0.46 12.15
CA ALA A 31 -3.38 -0.33 13.27
C ALA A 31 -4.49 -0.76 14.24
N LEU A 32 -5.40 0.16 14.59
CA LEU A 32 -6.56 -0.15 15.43
C LEU A 32 -7.44 -1.24 14.78
N LYS A 33 -7.69 -1.14 13.48
CA LYS A 33 -8.49 -2.13 12.75
C LYS A 33 -7.79 -3.50 12.70
N PHE A 34 -6.47 -3.52 12.51
CA PHE A 34 -5.66 -4.73 12.56
C PHE A 34 -5.81 -5.45 13.90
N PHE A 35 -5.60 -4.73 15.01
CA PHE A 35 -5.73 -5.34 16.34
C PHE A 35 -7.17 -5.76 16.65
N GLN A 36 -8.17 -4.98 16.22
CA GLN A 36 -9.57 -5.38 16.33
C GLN A 36 -9.83 -6.74 15.67
N GLU A 37 -9.30 -6.95 14.47
CA GLU A 37 -9.46 -8.21 13.73
C GLU A 37 -8.75 -9.36 14.44
N VAL A 38 -7.54 -9.14 14.95
CA VAL A 38 -6.80 -10.12 15.77
C VAL A 38 -7.61 -10.54 17.01
N PHE A 39 -8.17 -9.57 17.74
CA PHE A 39 -9.00 -9.86 18.92
C PHE A 39 -10.30 -10.58 18.58
N HIS A 40 -10.83 -10.40 17.37
CA HIS A 40 -12.01 -11.12 16.90
C HIS A 40 -11.70 -12.59 16.57
N VAL A 41 -10.48 -12.88 16.11
CA VAL A 41 -10.10 -14.18 15.56
C VAL A 41 -9.55 -15.13 16.60
N ILE A 42 -8.73 -14.64 17.54
CA ILE A 42 -8.10 -15.46 18.58
C ILE A 42 -9.13 -16.35 19.33
N PRO A 43 -10.28 -15.83 19.80
CA PRO A 43 -11.25 -16.66 20.51
C PRO A 43 -11.94 -17.70 19.61
N ASN A 44 -12.03 -17.44 18.31
CA ASN A 44 -12.75 -18.26 17.34
C ASN A 44 -11.83 -19.23 16.57
N VAL A 45 -10.53 -19.24 16.84
CA VAL A 45 -9.54 -19.97 16.04
C VAL A 45 -9.83 -21.48 15.92
N PHE A 46 -10.40 -22.09 16.96
CA PHE A 46 -10.77 -23.52 16.97
C PHE A 46 -12.18 -23.78 16.40
N ALA A 47 -12.98 -22.74 16.18
CA ALA A 47 -14.33 -22.82 15.63
C ALA A 47 -14.38 -22.48 14.13
N LEU A 48 -13.41 -21.72 13.64
CA LEU A 48 -13.28 -21.36 12.22
C LEU A 48 -12.87 -22.57 11.39
N THR A 49 -13.35 -22.62 10.15
CA THR A 49 -12.82 -23.57 9.17
C THR A 49 -11.39 -23.17 8.78
N GLU A 50 -10.60 -24.12 8.27
CA GLU A 50 -9.24 -23.84 7.77
C GLU A 50 -9.25 -22.75 6.69
N SER A 51 -10.28 -22.76 5.84
CA SER A 51 -10.44 -21.75 4.79
C SER A 51 -10.66 -20.37 5.39
N ASP A 52 -11.60 -20.22 6.33
CA ASP A 52 -11.88 -18.93 6.97
C ASP A 52 -10.67 -18.38 7.72
N LEU A 53 -9.93 -19.24 8.42
CA LEU A 53 -8.71 -18.85 9.11
C LEU A 53 -7.66 -18.29 8.14
N ILE A 54 -7.45 -18.95 7.00
CA ILE A 54 -6.56 -18.48 5.93
C ILE A 54 -7.01 -17.11 5.42
N LEU A 55 -8.32 -16.91 5.20
CA LEU A 55 -8.85 -15.63 4.71
C LEU A 55 -8.60 -14.46 5.66
N VAL A 56 -8.75 -14.69 6.96
CA VAL A 56 -8.45 -13.68 7.97
C VAL A 56 -6.96 -13.35 7.96
N ILE A 57 -6.09 -14.36 7.97
CA ILE A 57 -4.63 -14.14 7.95
C ILE A 57 -4.24 -13.33 6.72
N LEU A 58 -4.81 -13.66 5.55
CA LEU A 58 -4.61 -12.92 4.32
C LEU A 58 -5.05 -11.46 4.43
N SER A 59 -6.17 -11.18 5.10
CA SER A 59 -6.61 -9.81 5.38
C SER A 59 -5.68 -9.05 6.33
N LEU A 60 -5.11 -9.72 7.33
CA LEU A 60 -4.13 -9.12 8.25
C LEU A 60 -2.83 -8.77 7.53
N ILE A 61 -2.36 -9.64 6.63
CA ILE A 61 -1.20 -9.40 5.77
C ILE A 61 -1.45 -8.18 4.87
N ASP A 62 -2.62 -8.09 4.25
CA ASP A 62 -3.00 -6.94 3.41
C ASP A 62 -2.94 -5.62 4.18
N MET A 63 -3.55 -5.56 5.36
CA MET A 63 -3.47 -4.38 6.23
C MET A 63 -2.02 -4.00 6.54
N ALA A 64 -1.16 -4.97 6.86
CA ALA A 64 0.25 -4.71 7.12
C ALA A 64 1.00 -4.17 5.88
N LEU A 65 0.72 -4.71 4.70
CA LEU A 65 1.29 -4.23 3.43
C LEU A 65 0.84 -2.80 3.12
N VAL A 66 -0.45 -2.50 3.28
CA VAL A 66 -0.99 -1.14 3.12
C VAL A 66 -0.37 -0.17 4.12
N GLY A 67 -0.20 -0.58 5.38
CA GLY A 67 0.48 0.21 6.40
C GLY A 67 1.93 0.53 6.03
N GLY A 68 2.70 -0.46 5.57
CA GLY A 68 4.06 -0.27 5.10
C GLY A 68 4.15 0.69 3.91
N LEU A 69 3.21 0.59 2.95
CA LEU A 69 3.12 1.50 1.82
C LEU A 69 2.77 2.93 2.25
N LEU A 70 1.84 3.09 3.20
CA LEU A 70 1.48 4.40 3.74
C LEU A 70 2.69 5.08 4.37
N VAL A 71 3.46 4.37 5.20
CA VAL A 71 4.69 4.90 5.81
C VAL A 71 5.69 5.33 4.75
N MET A 72 5.89 4.51 3.71
CA MET A 72 6.77 4.81 2.60
C MET A 72 6.35 6.09 1.84
N VAL A 73 5.07 6.22 1.51
CA VAL A 73 4.51 7.40 0.84
C VAL A 73 4.62 8.64 1.71
N MET A 74 4.36 8.52 3.01
CA MET A 74 4.45 9.64 3.95
C MET A 74 5.88 10.18 4.06
N ILE A 75 6.86 9.30 4.29
CA ILE A 75 8.26 9.70 4.50
C ILE A 75 8.84 10.25 3.20
N SER A 76 8.71 9.52 2.09
CA SER A 76 9.23 9.95 0.79
C SER A 76 8.54 11.23 0.30
N GLY A 77 7.23 11.35 0.49
CA GLY A 77 6.49 12.56 0.13
C GLY A 77 6.90 13.77 0.98
N TYR A 78 7.09 13.60 2.28
CA TYR A 78 7.53 14.69 3.15
C TYR A 78 8.94 15.15 2.81
N GLU A 79 9.87 14.22 2.60
CA GLU A 79 11.27 14.51 2.28
C GLU A 79 11.42 15.25 0.94
N ASN A 80 10.70 14.79 -0.09
CA ASN A 80 10.79 15.36 -1.44
C ASN A 80 10.10 16.73 -1.55
N PHE A 81 8.99 16.95 -0.83
CA PHE A 81 8.13 18.12 -1.09
C PHE A 81 8.09 19.14 0.05
N VAL A 82 8.39 18.76 1.30
CA VAL A 82 8.29 19.68 2.46
C VAL A 82 9.66 20.02 3.02
N SER A 83 10.39 19.02 3.51
CA SER A 83 11.66 19.23 4.21
C SER A 83 12.46 17.93 4.26
N GLN A 84 13.77 18.02 4.13
CA GLN A 84 14.66 16.93 4.52
C GLN A 84 14.41 16.55 5.99
N LEU A 85 14.33 15.25 6.24
CA LEU A 85 14.20 14.70 7.58
C LEU A 85 15.59 14.57 8.19
N ASP A 86 15.94 15.49 9.09
CA ASP A 86 17.19 15.39 9.85
C ASP A 86 17.01 14.43 11.03
N ILE A 87 17.16 13.14 10.73
CA ILE A 87 17.11 12.07 11.74
C ILE A 87 18.55 11.84 12.23
N ASP A 88 18.76 12.08 13.53
CA ASP A 88 20.03 11.87 14.26
C ASP A 88 20.80 10.65 13.74
N GLU A 89 22.10 10.84 13.49
CA GLU A 89 23.04 9.83 12.97
C GLU A 89 23.12 8.54 13.81
N HIS A 90 22.70 8.60 15.08
CA HIS A 90 22.70 7.47 16.02
C HIS A 90 21.41 6.63 16.00
N LYS A 91 20.38 7.03 15.24
CA LYS A 91 19.18 6.20 15.03
C LYS A 91 19.38 5.36 13.79
N GLU A 92 19.06 4.06 13.86
CA GLU A 92 19.06 3.17 12.70
C GLU A 92 18.22 3.80 11.57
N LYS A 93 18.89 4.38 10.57
CA LYS A 93 18.24 4.75 9.31
C LYS A 93 17.93 3.45 8.59
N LEU A 94 16.65 3.22 8.32
CA LEU A 94 16.22 2.08 7.53
C LEU A 94 16.91 2.14 6.15
N SER A 95 17.56 1.05 5.73
CA SER A 95 18.41 1.01 4.52
C SER A 95 17.69 1.40 3.21
N TRP A 96 16.36 1.39 3.21
CA TRP A 96 15.52 1.76 2.08
C TRP A 96 15.25 3.26 1.97
N LEU A 97 15.41 4.07 3.04
CA LEU A 97 15.01 5.48 3.06
C LEU A 97 15.73 6.30 1.97
N GLY A 98 17.02 6.03 1.74
CA GLY A 98 17.84 6.76 0.77
C GLY A 98 17.84 6.22 -0.66
N THR A 99 17.11 5.12 -0.95
CA THR A 99 17.13 4.46 -2.27
C THR A 99 15.77 4.43 -2.97
N MET A 100 14.76 5.08 -2.39
CA MET A 100 13.39 5.10 -2.91
C MET A 100 13.20 6.17 -3.99
N ASP A 101 13.60 5.85 -5.21
CA ASP A 101 13.20 6.64 -6.38
C ASP A 101 11.72 6.38 -6.75
N SER A 102 11.06 7.39 -7.31
CA SER A 102 9.67 7.38 -7.77
C SER A 102 9.35 6.19 -8.70
N THR A 103 10.34 5.70 -9.43
CA THR A 103 10.22 4.54 -10.31
C THR A 103 10.14 3.22 -9.52
N SER A 104 10.92 3.10 -8.45
CA SER A 104 10.87 1.96 -7.53
C SER A 104 9.54 1.90 -6.76
N LEU A 105 8.94 3.07 -6.47
CA LEU A 105 7.64 3.16 -5.80
C LEU A 105 6.51 2.64 -6.69
N LYS A 106 6.46 3.04 -7.97
CA LYS A 106 5.43 2.58 -8.92
C LYS A 106 5.43 1.05 -9.05
N MET A 107 6.62 0.45 -9.15
CA MET A 107 6.77 -1.00 -9.26
C MET A 107 6.34 -1.74 -7.98
N LYS A 108 6.69 -1.21 -6.81
CA LYS A 108 6.27 -1.78 -5.52
C LYS A 108 4.75 -1.71 -5.34
N VAL A 109 4.13 -0.58 -5.71
CA VAL A 109 2.66 -0.42 -5.65
C VAL A 109 1.97 -1.40 -6.59
N ALA A 110 2.44 -1.51 -7.85
CA ALA A 110 1.86 -2.45 -8.82
C ALA A 110 1.96 -3.91 -8.35
N ALA A 111 3.12 -4.30 -7.80
CA ALA A 111 3.32 -5.63 -7.23
C ALA A 111 2.39 -5.90 -6.04
N SER A 112 2.21 -4.93 -5.14
CA SER A 112 1.27 -5.05 -4.02
C SER A 112 -0.18 -5.21 -4.48
N ILE A 113 -0.63 -4.41 -5.45
CA ILE A 113 -2.01 -4.50 -6.00
C ILE A 113 -2.26 -5.89 -6.60
N VAL A 114 -1.30 -6.41 -7.38
CA VAL A 114 -1.41 -7.76 -7.95
C VAL A 114 -1.49 -8.81 -6.84
N ALA A 115 -0.62 -8.74 -5.83
CA ALA A 115 -0.61 -9.69 -4.72
C ALA A 115 -1.94 -9.69 -3.93
N ILE A 116 -2.45 -8.51 -3.57
CA ILE A 116 -3.71 -8.34 -2.85
C ILE A 116 -4.89 -8.88 -3.69
N SER A 117 -4.89 -8.58 -4.98
CA SER A 117 -5.91 -9.09 -5.91
C SER A 117 -5.84 -10.62 -6.07
N SER A 118 -4.65 -11.23 -6.12
CA SER A 118 -4.48 -12.70 -6.17
C SER A 118 -5.07 -13.37 -4.93
N ILE A 119 -4.79 -12.79 -3.76
CA ILE A 119 -5.28 -13.24 -2.46
C ILE A 119 -6.82 -13.17 -2.41
N HIS A 120 -7.39 -12.07 -2.89
CA HIS A 120 -8.84 -11.91 -2.97
C HIS A 120 -9.48 -12.88 -3.97
N LEU A 121 -8.85 -13.10 -5.12
CA LEU A 121 -9.34 -14.07 -6.11
C LEU A 121 -9.32 -15.49 -5.55
N LEU A 122 -8.28 -15.86 -4.80
CA LEU A 122 -8.22 -17.15 -4.11
C LEU A 122 -9.35 -17.27 -3.08
N ARG A 123 -9.65 -16.20 -2.34
CA ARG A 123 -10.79 -16.15 -1.42
C ARG A 123 -12.12 -16.43 -2.10
N VAL A 124 -12.41 -15.71 -3.17
CA VAL A 124 -13.62 -15.90 -3.97
C VAL A 124 -13.69 -17.31 -4.52
N PHE A 125 -12.55 -17.86 -4.96
CA PHE A 125 -12.48 -19.22 -5.48
C PHE A 125 -12.75 -20.29 -4.42
N MET A 126 -12.27 -20.11 -3.18
CA MET A 126 -12.54 -21.02 -2.07
C MET A 126 -14.03 -21.09 -1.73
N ASP A 127 -14.78 -20.01 -1.96
CA ASP A 127 -16.23 -19.92 -1.77
C ASP A 127 -17.03 -20.04 -3.09
N ALA A 128 -16.41 -20.54 -4.16
CA ALA A 128 -16.98 -20.52 -5.52
C ALA A 128 -18.33 -21.25 -5.65
N ARG A 129 -18.65 -22.18 -4.75
CA ARG A 129 -19.94 -22.89 -4.75
C ARG A 129 -21.12 -21.98 -4.40
N ASN A 130 -20.86 -20.87 -3.70
CA ASN A 130 -21.86 -19.90 -3.26
C ASN A 130 -21.83 -18.61 -4.10
N ILE A 131 -20.96 -18.54 -5.12
CA ILE A 131 -20.77 -17.35 -5.96
C ILE A 131 -21.19 -17.67 -7.39
N GLU A 132 -21.97 -16.76 -7.99
CA GLU A 132 -22.38 -16.93 -9.39
C GLU A 132 -21.17 -16.92 -10.32
N THR A 133 -21.20 -17.81 -11.32
CA THR A 133 -20.07 -18.01 -12.25
C THR A 133 -19.70 -16.73 -13.02
N GLU A 134 -20.68 -15.84 -13.29
CA GLU A 134 -20.43 -14.56 -13.94
C GLU A 134 -19.50 -13.67 -13.11
N TYR A 135 -19.73 -13.56 -11.80
CA TYR A 135 -18.86 -12.78 -10.91
C TYR A 135 -17.46 -13.40 -10.83
N LEU A 136 -17.38 -14.73 -10.78
CA LEU A 136 -16.09 -15.43 -10.75
C LEU A 136 -15.24 -15.14 -11.98
N MET A 137 -15.87 -15.10 -13.16
CA MET A 137 -15.22 -14.69 -14.41
C MET A 137 -14.74 -13.24 -14.35
N TRP A 138 -15.56 -12.30 -13.86
CA TRP A 138 -15.16 -10.90 -13.71
C TRP A 138 -14.00 -10.70 -12.75
N TYR A 139 -13.96 -11.43 -11.62
CA TYR A 139 -12.83 -11.38 -10.70
C TYR A 139 -11.52 -11.83 -11.38
N VAL A 140 -11.56 -12.89 -12.19
CA VAL A 140 -10.40 -13.34 -12.97
C VAL A 140 -9.98 -12.29 -14.00
N ILE A 141 -10.93 -11.69 -14.74
CA ILE A 141 -10.64 -10.67 -15.75
C ILE A 141 -9.98 -9.43 -15.13
N ILE A 142 -10.53 -8.93 -14.01
CA ILE A 142 -9.98 -7.79 -13.29
C ILE A 142 -8.57 -8.10 -12.79
N HIS A 143 -8.37 -9.29 -12.21
CA HIS A 143 -7.05 -9.72 -11.74
C HIS A 143 -6.03 -9.76 -12.89
N MET A 144 -6.40 -10.34 -14.03
CA MET A 144 -5.53 -10.36 -15.21
C MET A 144 -5.22 -8.96 -15.73
N THR A 145 -6.15 -8.01 -15.63
CA THR A 145 -5.90 -6.60 -15.98
C THR A 145 -4.81 -5.98 -15.09
N PHE A 146 -4.81 -6.28 -13.78
CA PHE A 146 -3.74 -5.84 -12.87
C PHE A 146 -2.41 -6.51 -13.18
N VAL A 147 -2.39 -7.82 -13.44
CA VAL A 147 -1.17 -8.56 -13.81
C VAL A 147 -0.54 -7.97 -15.07
N VAL A 148 -1.33 -7.79 -16.12
CA VAL A 148 -0.85 -7.20 -17.38
C VAL A 148 -0.34 -5.77 -17.17
N SER A 149 -1.03 -4.96 -16.37
CA SER A 149 -0.61 -3.59 -16.06
C SER A 149 0.73 -3.55 -15.31
N ALA A 150 0.92 -4.45 -14.34
CA ALA A 150 2.17 -4.56 -13.57
C ALA A 150 3.33 -5.03 -14.46
N PHE A 151 3.09 -6.01 -15.34
CA PHE A 151 4.08 -6.43 -16.33
C PHE A 151 4.46 -5.31 -17.30
N ALA A 152 3.48 -4.56 -17.80
CA ALA A 152 3.74 -3.42 -18.68
C ALA A 152 4.58 -2.34 -17.99
N MET A 153 4.29 -2.02 -16.72
CA MET A 153 5.12 -1.08 -15.95
C MET A 153 6.55 -1.61 -15.76
N GLY A 154 6.73 -2.90 -15.45
CA GLY A 154 8.06 -3.50 -15.31
C GLY A 154 8.85 -3.51 -16.61
N TYR A 155 8.18 -3.74 -17.74
CA TYR A 155 8.79 -3.66 -19.05
C TYR A 155 9.21 -2.22 -19.40
N LEU A 156 8.35 -1.23 -19.14
CA LEU A 156 8.67 0.19 -19.35
C LEU A 156 9.85 0.65 -18.49
N ASP A 157 9.87 0.29 -17.20
CA ASP A 157 10.98 0.60 -16.28
C ASP A 157 12.32 0.06 -16.83
N LYS A 158 12.33 -1.18 -17.35
CA LYS A 158 13.51 -1.79 -17.95
C LYS A 158 14.00 -1.02 -19.20
N LEU A 159 13.09 -0.50 -20.02
CA LEU A 159 13.43 0.27 -21.21
C LEU A 159 13.96 1.67 -20.88
N THR A 160 13.48 2.29 -19.80
CA THR A 160 13.90 3.64 -19.39
C THR A 160 15.18 3.70 -18.57
N LYS A 161 15.70 2.56 -18.08
CA LYS A 161 16.94 2.47 -17.29
C LYS A 161 18.24 2.48 -18.12
N HIS A 162 18.23 3.15 -19.28
CA HIS A 162 19.42 3.39 -20.11
C HIS A 162 19.82 4.86 -20.08
#